data_AF-A0A534M7B8-F1
#
_entry.id   AF-A0A534M7B8-F1
#
_cell.length_a   1.000
_cell.length_b   1.000
_cell.length_c   1.000
_cell.angle_alpha   90.00
_cell.angle_beta   90.00
_cell.angle_gamma   90.00
#
_symmetry.space_group_name_H-M   'P 1'
#
loop_
_entity.id
_entity.type
_entity.pdbx_description
1 polymer ?
#
loop_
_entity_poly.entity_id
_entity_poly.type
_entity_poly.pdbx_seq_one_letter_code
_entity_poly.pdbx_strand_id
1 'polypeptide(L)'
;MADVEVRTLKEVDLKGGTVVAAFPSIGLVSTITATYMITNLKVDQVTALESPDFPSLSMIYAKKPKFPARVYASRDPKIAIFI
;
A
#
# COMPACT_ATOMS: atom_id res chain seq x y z
N MET A 1 12.87 14.11 -11.48
CA MET A 1 12.10 13.15 -10.67
C MET A 1 11.61 13.93 -9.48
N ALA A 2 10.30 14.04 -9.29
CA ALA A 2 9.78 14.77 -8.14
C ALA A 2 9.99 13.96 -6.85
N ASP A 3 10.11 14.64 -5.71
CA ASP A 3 10.19 13.96 -4.43
C ASP A 3 8.88 13.21 -4.13
N VAL A 4 9.00 12.12 -3.38
CA VAL A 4 7.86 11.35 -2.87
C VAL A 4 7.65 11.73 -1.42
N GLU A 5 6.53 12.39 -1.13
CA GLU A 5 6.11 12.70 0.23
C GLU A 5 5.43 11.46 0.86
N VAL A 6 5.84 11.13 2.09
CA VAL A 6 5.30 10.00 2.86
C VAL A 6 4.31 10.55 3.88
N ARG A 7 3.03 10.22 3.71
CA ARG A 7 1.95 10.61 4.64
C ARG A 7 1.55 9.45 5.53
N THR A 8 2.07 9.44 6.75
CA THR A 8 1.75 8.43 7.76
C THR A 8 0.34 8.65 8.33
N LEU A 9 -0.50 7.63 8.21
CA LEU A 9 -1.85 7.59 8.75
C LEU A 9 -1.92 6.86 10.10
N LYS A 10 -1.06 5.83 10.27
CA LYS A 10 -1.01 5.00 11.48
C LYS A 10 0.41 4.45 11.66
N GLU A 11 0.95 4.60 12.87
CA GLU A 11 2.26 4.02 13.20
C GLU A 11 2.18 2.53 13.49
N VAL A 12 3.08 1.78 12.86
CA VAL A 12 3.20 0.33 13.01
C VAL A 12 4.67 -0.03 13.15
N ASP A 13 5.02 -0.65 14.28
CA ASP A 13 6.35 -1.22 14.45
C ASP A 13 6.47 -2.51 13.61
N LEU A 14 7.35 -2.44 12.61
CA LEU A 14 7.68 -3.54 11.70
C LEU A 14 9.14 -3.97 11.82
N LYS A 15 9.83 -3.65 12.92
CA LYS A 15 11.22 -4.07 13.11
C LYS A 15 11.33 -5.59 13.03
N GLY A 16 12.17 -6.06 12.10
CA GLY A 16 12.37 -7.48 11.79
C GLY A 16 11.24 -8.11 10.96
N GLY A 17 10.32 -7.32 10.42
CA GLY A 17 9.23 -7.79 9.55
C GLY A 17 9.61 -7.87 8.07
N THR A 18 8.63 -8.26 7.26
CA THR A 18 8.79 -8.45 5.81
C THR A 18 8.10 -7.33 5.02
N VAL A 19 8.74 -6.88 3.95
CA VAL A 19 8.15 -5.93 2.99
C VAL A 19 7.85 -6.66 1.68
N VAL A 20 6.63 -6.48 1.16
CA VAL A 20 6.18 -6.97 -0.15
C VAL A 20 5.96 -5.77 -1.05
N ALA A 21 6.78 -5.65 -2.11
CA ALA A 21 6.66 -4.59 -3.10
C ALA A 21 5.84 -5.09 -4.30
N ALA A 22 4.56 -4.69 -4.40
CA ALA A 22 3.65 -5.18 -5.42
C ALA A 22 3.27 -4.11 -6.44
N PHE A 23 4.28 -3.61 -7.16
CA PHE A 23 4.08 -2.67 -8.26
C PHE A 23 3.39 -3.34 -9.44
N PRO A 24 2.47 -2.66 -10.15
CA PRO A 24 1.83 -3.20 -11.34
C PRO A 24 2.85 -3.65 -12.40
N SER A 25 2.65 -4.84 -12.96
CA SER A 25 3.49 -5.43 -14.01
C SER A 25 2.64 -6.08 -15.11
N ILE A 26 3.30 -6.62 -16.14
CA ILE A 26 2.63 -7.45 -17.16
C ILE A 26 1.85 -8.58 -16.46
N GLY A 27 0.58 -8.74 -16.84
CA GLY A 27 -0.32 -9.74 -16.27
C GLY A 27 -0.90 -9.40 -14.89
N LEU A 28 -0.55 -8.26 -14.30
CA LEU A 28 -1.09 -7.76 -13.01
C LEU A 28 -0.94 -8.74 -11.83
N VAL A 29 -0.07 -9.74 -11.94
CA VAL A 29 0.07 -10.81 -10.94
C VAL A 29 0.40 -10.23 -9.57
N SER A 30 1.33 -9.28 -9.52
CA SER A 30 1.71 -8.57 -8.29
C SER A 30 0.54 -7.87 -7.61
N THR A 31 -0.23 -7.07 -8.36
CA THR A 31 -1.39 -6.33 -7.84
C THR A 31 -2.51 -7.26 -7.37
N ILE A 32 -2.74 -8.37 -8.09
CA ILE A 32 -3.71 -9.40 -7.70
C ILE A 32 -3.26 -10.08 -6.40
N THR A 33 -2.01 -10.51 -6.31
CA THR A 33 -1.44 -11.13 -5.10
C THR A 33 -1.50 -10.17 -3.90
N ALA A 34 -1.12 -8.90 -4.08
CA ALA A 34 -1.22 -7.90 -3.02
C ALA A 34 -2.65 -7.66 -2.56
N THR A 35 -3.60 -7.54 -3.49
CA THR A 35 -5.02 -7.36 -3.14
C THR A 35 -5.56 -8.57 -2.37
N TYR A 36 -5.16 -9.79 -2.78
CA TYR A 36 -5.49 -11.02 -2.07
C TYR A 36 -4.91 -11.04 -0.65
N MET A 37 -3.62 -10.70 -0.48
CA MET A 37 -2.98 -10.61 0.83
C MET A 37 -3.63 -9.54 1.71
N ILE A 38 -3.90 -8.35 1.15
CA ILE A 38 -4.53 -7.24 1.87
C ILE A 38 -5.89 -7.66 2.43
N THR A 39 -6.68 -8.33 1.60
CA THR A 39 -8.04 -8.77 1.95
C THR A 39 -8.03 -9.88 3.01
N ASN A 40 -7.16 -10.89 2.86
CA ASN A 40 -7.16 -12.06 3.74
C ASN A 40 -6.40 -11.84 5.05
N LEU A 41 -5.30 -11.08 5.04
CA LEU A 41 -4.55 -10.72 6.25
C LEU A 41 -5.21 -9.57 7.03
N LYS A 42 -6.25 -8.93 6.47
CA LYS A 42 -6.98 -7.81 7.08
C LYS A 42 -6.04 -6.69 7.56
N VAL A 43 -4.99 -6.44 6.78
CA VAL A 43 -4.03 -5.36 7.03
C VAL A 43 -4.70 -4.00 6.80
N ASP A 44 -4.31 -3.01 7.59
CA ASP A 44 -4.81 -1.64 7.46
C ASP A 44 -3.88 -0.79 6.60
N GLN A 45 -4.43 0.22 5.95
CA GLN A 45 -3.62 1.24 5.29
C GLN A 45 -2.94 2.11 6.35
N VAL A 46 -1.61 2.17 6.31
CA VAL A 46 -0.80 2.86 7.32
C VAL A 46 -0.12 4.11 6.77
N THR A 47 0.09 4.16 5.45
CA THR A 47 0.82 5.24 4.79
C THR A 47 0.24 5.48 3.40
N ALA A 48 0.13 6.75 3.00
CA ALA A 48 -0.09 7.16 1.62
C ALA A 48 1.19 7.78 1.06
N LEU A 49 1.44 7.59 -0.23
CA LEU A 49 2.56 8.21 -0.95
C LEU A 49 2.00 9.26 -1.91
N GLU A 50 2.63 10.43 -1.92
CA GLU A 50 2.22 11.55 -2.75
C GLU A 50 3.41 12.07 -3.56
N SER A 51 3.17 12.32 -4.85
CA SER A 51 4.16 12.91 -5.73
C SER A 51 3.45 13.55 -6.91
N PRO A 52 3.96 14.69 -7.44
CA PRO A 52 3.50 15.23 -8.72
C PRO A 52 3.57 14.23 -9.88
N ASP A 53 4.44 13.22 -9.79
CA ASP A 53 4.60 12.18 -10.81
C ASP A 53 3.50 11.10 -10.74
N PHE A 54 2.70 11.06 -9.66
CA PHE A 54 1.57 10.15 -9.55
C PHE A 54 0.31 10.74 -10.20
N PRO A 55 -0.54 9.91 -10.83
CA PRO A 55 -1.76 10.41 -11.45
C PRO A 55 -2.69 11.03 -10.41
N SER A 56 -3.27 12.19 -10.74
CA SER A 56 -4.20 12.95 -9.88
C SER A 56 -5.59 12.30 -9.83
N LEU A 57 -5.67 11.09 -9.28
CA LEU A 57 -6.89 10.31 -9.17
C LEU A 57 -7.07 9.73 -7.76
N SER A 58 -8.32 9.40 -7.43
CA SER A 58 -8.67 8.67 -6.23
C SER A 58 -9.40 7.38 -6.60
N MET A 59 -9.02 6.29 -5.96
CA MET A 59 -9.68 5.01 -6.17
C MET A 59 -10.71 4.77 -5.07
N ILE A 60 -11.94 4.44 -5.47
CA ILE A 60 -13.01 4.15 -4.49
C ILE A 60 -13.05 2.64 -4.23
N TYR A 61 -12.63 2.23 -3.03
CA TYR A 61 -12.71 0.84 -2.59
C TYR A 61 -13.53 0.76 -1.31
N ALA A 62 -14.51 -0.16 -1.26
CA ALA A 62 -15.39 -0.37 -0.10
C ALA A 62 -16.00 0.96 0.41
N LYS A 63 -16.45 1.82 -0.52
CA LYS A 63 -17.03 3.15 -0.24
C LYS A 63 -16.06 4.16 0.38
N LYS A 64 -14.74 3.93 0.33
CA LYS A 64 -13.72 4.84 0.84
C LYS A 64 -12.77 5.28 -0.28
N PRO A 65 -12.40 6.59 -0.35
CA PRO A 65 -11.37 7.05 -1.26
C PRO A 65 -9.99 6.55 -0.82
N LYS A 66 -9.15 6.20 -1.79
CA LYS A 66 -7.79 5.71 -1.58
C LYS A 66 -6.82 6.36 -2.54
N PHE A 67 -5.62 6.64 -2.03
CA PHE A 67 -4.49 7.15 -2.80
C PHE A 67 -3.99 6.11 -3.81
N PRO A 68 -3.48 6.54 -4.98
CA PRO A 68 -2.97 5.65 -6.02
C PRO A 68 -1.81 4.78 -5.49
N ALA A 69 -0.88 5.39 -4.76
CA ALA A 69 0.24 4.69 -4.12
C ALA A 69 0.10 4.71 -2.59
N ARG A 70 0.20 3.54 -1.95
CA ARG A 70 -0.02 3.39 -0.50
C ARG A 70 0.64 2.13 0.08
N VAL A 71 0.73 2.10 1.41
CA VAL A 71 1.26 0.96 2.16
C VAL A 71 0.20 0.44 3.12
N TYR A 72 0.03 -0.88 3.11
CA TYR A 72 -0.72 -1.63 4.11
C TYR A 72 0.23 -2.33 5.06
N ALA A 73 -0.10 -2.42 6.34
CA ALA A 73 0.72 -3.18 7.28
C ALA A 73 -0.09 -3.85 8.40
N SER A 74 0.48 -4.92 8.96
CA SER A 74 0.06 -5.54 10.21
C SER A 74 1.26 -5.79 11.12
N ARG A 75 1.01 -5.81 12.43
CA ARG A 75 1.99 -6.24 13.45
C ARG A 75 2.03 -7.76 13.60
N ASP A 76 0.96 -8.44 13.18
CA ASP A 76 0.83 -9.88 13.22
C ASP A 76 0.03 -10.37 11.99
N PRO A 77 0.67 -11.01 11.00
CA PRO A 77 2.12 -11.15 10.87
C PRO A 77 2.79 -9.79 10.64
N LYS A 78 4.05 -9.62 11.06
CA LYS A 78 4.84 -8.39 10.83
C LYS A 78 5.13 -8.21 9.34
N ILE A 79 4.21 -7.59 8.61
CA ILE A 79 4.28 -7.43 7.16
C ILE A 79 3.85 -6.04 6.72
N ALA A 80 4.54 -5.48 5.74
CA ALA A 80 4.11 -4.32 4.95
C ALA A 80 3.94 -4.69 3.48
N ILE A 81 2.91 -4.15 2.83
CA ILE A 81 2.55 -4.41 1.44
C ILE A 81 2.39 -3.07 0.73
N PHE A 82 3.22 -2.83 -0.28
CA PHE A 82 3.13 -1.66 -1.16
C PHE A 82 2.27 -1.98 -2.37
N ILE A 83 1.33 -1.08 -2.69
CA ILE A 83 0.42 -1.19 -3.86
C ILE A 83 0.10 0.18 -4.44
#